data_AF-A0AAV5AXX9-F1
#
_entry.id   AF-A0AAV5AXX9-F1
#
_cell.length_a   1.000
_cell.length_b   1.000
_cell.length_c   1.000
_cell.angle_alpha   90.00
_cell.angle_beta   90.00
_cell.angle_gamma   90.00
#
_symmetry.space_group_name_H-M   'P 1'
#
loop_
_entity.id
_entity.type
_entity.pdbx_description
1 polymer ?
#
loop_
_entity_poly.entity_id
_entity_poly.type
_entity_poly.pdbx_seq_one_letter_code
_entity_poly.pdbx_strand_id
1 'polypeptide(L)' 'MLFFDMNSWTNHKRLNKEIESLKKQKEFLQREIERDKKSLEQINTIEGKEKFGREHYYLKHDNEDIYIIEYDTIR' A
#
# COMPACT_ATOMS: atom_id res chain seq x y z
N MET A 1 37.44 30.29 -22.46
CA MET A 1 36.04 30.27 -21.99
C MET A 1 35.83 29.02 -21.15
N LEU A 2 36.18 29.07 -19.85
CA LEU A 2 36.27 27.91 -18.94
C LEU A 2 35.26 27.98 -17.78
N PHE A 3 34.19 28.77 -17.94
CA PHE A 3 33.17 28.98 -16.91
C PHE A 3 31.83 28.25 -17.20
N PHE A 4 31.72 27.56 -18.34
CA PHE A 4 30.50 26.82 -18.71
C PHE A 4 30.48 25.34 -18.28
N ASP A 5 31.59 24.76 -17.83
CA ASP A 5 31.65 23.31 -17.54
C ASP A 5 31.45 22.95 -16.06
N MET A 6 31.81 23.85 -15.13
CA MET A 6 31.81 23.51 -13.70
C MET A 6 30.40 23.44 -13.08
N ASN A 7 29.45 24.24 -13.60
CA ASN A 7 28.06 24.26 -13.13
C ASN A 7 27.20 23.13 -13.76
N SER A 8 27.60 22.64 -14.93
CA SER A 8 26.92 21.57 -15.65
C SER A 8 27.03 20.24 -14.90
N TRP A 9 28.22 19.91 -14.41
CA TRP A 9 28.51 18.65 -13.73
C TRP A 9 27.69 18.44 -12.44
N THR A 10 27.55 19.50 -11.62
CA THR A 10 26.76 19.44 -10.37
C THR A 10 25.27 19.27 -10.67
N ASN A 11 24.77 19.95 -11.72
CA ASN A 11 23.39 19.81 -12.17
C ASN A 11 23.11 18.40 -12.71
N HIS A 12 23.99 17.83 -13.53
CA HIS A 12 23.86 16.46 -14.01
C HIS A 12 23.86 15.45 -12.85
N LYS A 13 24.73 15.62 -11.85
CA LYS A 13 24.73 14.77 -10.65
C LYS A 13 23.43 14.87 -9.86
N ARG A 14 22.87 16.07 -9.70
CA ARG A 14 21.57 16.28 -9.03
C ARG A 14 20.44 15.58 -9.79
N LEU A 15 20.36 15.78 -11.10
CA LEU A 15 19.35 15.16 -11.95
C LEU A 15 19.46 13.63 -11.95
N ASN A 16 20.67 13.08 -11.99
CA ASN A 16 20.86 11.63 -11.90
C ASN A 16 20.39 11.08 -10.54
N LYS A 17 20.65 11.78 -9.43
CA LYS A 17 20.12 11.38 -8.11
C LYS A 17 18.59 11.43 -8.07
N GLU A 18 18.00 12.43 -8.70
CA GLU A 18 16.55 12.57 -8.80
C GLU A 18 15.93 11.43 -9.63
N ILE A 19 16.55 11.09 -10.76
CA ILE A 19 16.18 9.94 -11.59
C ILE A 19 16.22 8.64 -10.79
N GLU A 20 17.30 8.40 -10.04
CA GLU A 20 17.42 7.18 -9.22
C GLU A 20 16.39 7.14 -8.08
N SER A 21 16.10 8.29 -7.46
CA SER A 21 15.03 8.40 -6.47
C SER A 21 13.67 8.06 -7.07
N LEU A 22 13.35 8.61 -8.24
CA LEU A 22 12.09 8.35 -8.95
C LEU A 22 11.98 6.89 -9.38
N LYS A 23 13.06 6.27 -9.85
CA LYS A 23 13.09 4.83 -10.16
C LYS A 23 12.81 3.99 -8.93
N LYS A 24 13.46 4.27 -7.80
CA LYS A 24 13.24 3.55 -6.54
C LYS A 24 11.80 3.70 -6.04
N GLN A 25 11.23 4.89 -6.14
CA GLN A 25 9.82 5.14 -5.81
C GLN A 25 8.89 4.35 -6.73
N LYS A 26 9.16 4.33 -8.04
CA LYS A 26 8.40 3.54 -9.01
C LYS A 26 8.43 2.06 -8.67
N GLU A 27 9.60 1.48 -8.41
CA GLU A 27 9.75 0.07 -8.03
C GLU A 27 9.05 -0.26 -6.71
N PHE A 28 9.08 0.65 -5.74
CA PHE A 28 8.35 0.50 -4.49
C PHE A 28 6.83 0.47 -4.74
N LEU A 29 6.30 1.46 -5.46
CA LEU A 29 4.87 1.54 -5.78
C LEU A 29 4.39 0.34 -6.60
N GLN A 30 5.18 -0.11 -7.58
CA GLN A 30 4.87 -1.32 -8.34
C GLN A 30 4.77 -2.55 -7.44
N ARG A 31 5.65 -2.69 -6.45
CA ARG A 31 5.57 -3.80 -5.48
C ARG A 31 4.36 -3.69 -4.55
N GLU A 32 4.00 -2.50 -4.11
CA GLU A 32 2.76 -2.29 -3.34
C GLU A 32 1.53 -2.66 -4.17
N ILE A 33 1.45 -2.19 -5.42
CA ILE A 33 0.33 -2.52 -6.33
C ILE A 33 0.18 -4.04 -6.49
N GLU A 34 1.28 -4.78 -6.66
CA GLU A 34 1.21 -6.25 -6.77
C GLU A 34 0.83 -6.94 -5.46
N ARG A 35 1.14 -6.36 -4.30
CA ARG A 35 0.63 -6.85 -3.01
C ARG A 35 -0.86 -6.59 -2.87
N ASP A 36 -1.29 -5.36 -3.15
CA ASP A 36 -2.69 -4.94 -3.05
C ASP A 36 -3.58 -5.74 -3.99
N LYS A 37 -3.11 -6.04 -5.21
CA LYS A 37 -3.82 -6.92 -6.15
C LYS A 37 -4.07 -8.30 -5.56
N LYS A 38 -3.08 -8.91 -4.91
CA LYS A 38 -3.25 -10.23 -4.28
C LYS A 38 -4.26 -10.17 -3.13
N SER A 39 -4.21 -9.11 -2.32
CA SER A 39 -5.21 -8.89 -1.27
C SER A 39 -6.62 -8.66 -1.85
N LEU A 40 -6.74 -7.91 -2.95
CA LEU A 40 -8.00 -7.71 -3.65
C LEU A 40 -8.56 -9.01 -4.24
N GLU A 41 -7.72 -9.88 -4.80
CA GLU A 41 -8.15 -11.21 -5.27
C GLU A 41 -8.73 -12.05 -4.13
N GLN A 42 -8.12 -12.01 -2.94
CA GLN A 42 -8.63 -12.68 -1.74
C GLN A 42 -9.97 -12.09 -1.25
N ILE A 43 -10.14 -10.77 -1.35
CA ILE A 43 -11.40 -10.10 -0.98
C ILE A 43 -12.47 -10.33 -2.04
N ASN A 44 -12.12 -10.48 -3.32
CA ASN A 44 -13.10 -10.53 -4.41
C ASN A 44 -13.93 -11.81 -4.47
N THR A 45 -13.59 -12.85 -3.70
CA THR A 45 -14.42 -14.05 -3.53
C THR A 45 -15.65 -13.74 -2.68
N ILE A 46 -16.68 -14.59 -2.74
CA ILE A 46 -17.91 -14.40 -1.95
C ILE A 46 -17.56 -14.46 -0.45
N GLU A 47 -16.77 -15.45 -0.01
CA GLU A 47 -16.36 -15.54 1.39
C GLU A 47 -15.46 -14.37 1.81
N GLY A 48 -14.59 -13.88 0.90
CA GLY A 48 -13.70 -12.76 1.14
C GLY A 48 -14.46 -11.46 1.39
N LYS A 49 -15.46 -11.15 0.57
CA LYS A 49 -16.32 -9.96 0.74
C LYS A 49 -17.13 -10.04 2.01
N GLU A 50 -17.69 -11.21 2.30
CA GLU A 50 -18.48 -11.41 3.51
C GLU A 50 -17.62 -11.24 4.76
N LYS A 51 -16.44 -11.87 4.80
CA LYS A 51 -15.49 -11.72 5.90
C LYS A 51 -15.08 -10.25 6.08
N PHE A 52 -14.73 -9.56 5.00
CA PHE A 52 -14.35 -8.14 5.05
C PHE A 52 -15.50 -7.25 5.56
N GLY A 53 -16.72 -7.49 5.10
CA GLY A 53 -17.92 -6.79 5.57
C GLY A 53 -18.20 -7.02 7.06
N ARG A 54 -17.99 -8.25 7.54
CA ARG A 54 -18.16 -8.61 8.96
C ARG A 54 -17.08 -8.00 9.85
N GLU A 55 -15.81 -8.05 9.44
CA GLU A 55 -14.67 -7.56 10.24
C GLU A 55 -14.60 -6.03 10.31
N HIS A 56 -14.87 -5.32 9.21
CA HIS A 56 -14.69 -3.86 9.16
C HIS A 56 -15.98 -3.07 9.38
N TYR A 57 -17.13 -3.64 9.00
CA TYR A 57 -18.41 -2.92 8.99
C TYR A 57 -19.48 -3.61 9.84
N TYR A 58 -19.15 -4.72 10.52
CA TYR A 58 -20.07 -5.48 11.37
C TYR A 58 -21.39 -5.85 10.66
N LEU A 59 -21.32 -6.09 9.35
CA LEU A 59 -22.49 -6.46 8.56
C LEU A 59 -23.02 -7.82 9.02
N LYS A 60 -24.34 -7.94 9.04
CA LYS A 60 -25.05 -9.17 9.41
C LYS A 60 -26.25 -9.39 8.50
N HIS A 61 -26.69 -10.64 8.39
CA HIS A 61 -27.97 -10.93 7.77
C HIS A 61 -29.11 -10.74 8.79
N ASP A 62 -30.32 -10.47 8.29
CA ASP A 62 -31.49 -10.20 9.14
C ASP A 62 -31.87 -11.41 10.03
N ASN A 63 -31.48 -12.63 9.62
CA ASN A 63 -31.73 -13.89 10.32
C ASN A 63 -30.52 -14.38 11.14
N GLU A 64 -29.58 -13.50 11.49
CA GLU A 64 -28.35 -13.84 12.20
C GLU A 64 -28.12 -12.94 13.44
N ASP A 65 -27.62 -13.58 14.51
CA ASP A 65 -27.12 -12.90 15.71
C ASP A 65 -25.60 -12.98 15.78
N ILE A 66 -24.94 -11.82 15.84
CA ILE A 66 -23.48 -11.70 15.92
C ILE A 66 -23.06 -11.43 17.36
N TYR A 67 -22.05 -12.17 17.82
CA TYR A 67 -21.44 -11.99 19.14
C TYR A 67 -20.00 -11.52 18.98
N ILE A 68 -19.64 -10.42 19.65
CA ILE A 68 -18.25 -9.95 19.76
C ILE A 68 -17.75 -10.38 21.13
N ILE A 69 -16.72 -11.22 21.16
CA ILE A 69 -16.12 -11.72 22.40
C ILE A 69 -14.81 -10.96 22.61
N GLU A 70 -14.79 -10.07 23.60
CA GLU A 70 -13.57 -9.40 24.05
C GLU A 70 -13.08 -10.06 25.33
N TYR A 71 -11.81 -10.46 25.34
CA TYR A 71 -11.16 -10.95 26.54
C TYR A 71 -10.52 -9.76 27.25
N ASP A 72 -11.13 -9.32 28.35
CA ASP A 72 -10.46 -8.37 29.23
C ASP A 72 -9.37 -9.12 30.00
N THR A 73 -8.13 -8.65 29.88
CA THR A 73 -7.04 -9.19 30.71
C THR A 73 -7.20 -8.56 32.07
N ILE A 74 -7.82 -9.29 33.00
CA ILE A 74 -7.88 -8.91 34.41
C ILE A 74 -6.44 -8.60 34.84
N ARG A 75 -6.20 -7.33 35.17
CA ARG A 75 -4.91 -6.79 35.59
C ARG A 75 -4.60 -7.16 37.04
#